data_AF-A0AA96HV59-F1
#
_entry.id   AF-A0AA96HV59-F1
#
_cell.length_a   1.000
_cell.length_b   1.000
_cell.length_c   1.000
_cell.angle_alpha   90.00
_cell.angle_beta   90.00
_cell.angle_gamma   90.00
#
_symmetry.space_group_name_H-M   'P 1'
#
loop_
_entity.id
_entity.type
_entity.pdbx_description
1 polymer ?
#
loop_
_entity_poly.entity_id
_entity_poly.type
_entity_poly.pdbx_seq_one_letter_code
_entity_poly.pdbx_strand_id
1 'polypeptide(L)'
;MFASKKELLRVSEERDSLRSENQSLKNQVEELGMQLQTYRDQQQHQAGIDSTVDQEIRLVIDSYSGLEPIRESLSASSEGMQRQKERLEHTGEVYEQTSATLARITTDLNEISISAGASHESVSRLKGVANEITQFVGIITNISEQTNLLALNAAIEAARAGEQGRGFAVVADEVRALAKRASEASSEIANLVGQIEKDTQETDEKISGTRDKCEQLSSESHASFADVGRVLEVSKDMHQIITLTASVGFIETVKLDHLVWKARLYSHFHRSRYDSHAIDSADSCRFGHWLHDVGRAKYGGTSTFRKIEDAHKRVHDQGIAALESGSRGNRSDAIGHLKEMEASSDQLMGYLTDFESGMH
;
A
#
# COMPACT_ATOMS: atom_id res chain seq x y z
N MET A 1 -49.78 110.51 -37.40
CA MET A 1 -50.24 109.87 -36.15
C MET A 1 -50.76 108.43 -36.32
N PHE A 2 -51.13 107.94 -37.51
CA PHE A 2 -51.69 106.57 -37.66
C PHE A 2 -50.67 105.43 -37.76
N ALA A 3 -49.43 105.68 -38.21
CA ALA A 3 -48.38 104.64 -38.29
C ALA A 3 -47.92 104.15 -36.90
N SER A 4 -47.78 105.06 -35.93
CA SER A 4 -47.32 104.78 -34.57
C SER A 4 -48.26 103.88 -33.76
N LYS A 5 -49.60 103.95 -33.97
CA LYS A 5 -50.57 103.13 -33.22
C LYS A 5 -50.61 101.67 -33.71
N LYS A 6 -50.44 101.44 -35.01
CA LYS A 6 -50.40 100.10 -35.61
C LYS A 6 -49.11 99.35 -35.24
N GLU A 7 -48.01 100.08 -35.15
CA GLU A 7 -46.71 99.56 -34.70
C GLU A 7 -46.72 99.21 -33.20
N LEU A 8 -47.38 100.04 -32.38
CA LEU A 8 -47.54 99.78 -30.94
C LEU A 8 -48.45 98.57 -30.64
N LEU A 9 -49.49 98.35 -31.46
CA LEU A 9 -50.32 97.15 -31.42
C LEU A 9 -49.54 95.90 -31.81
N ARG A 10 -48.76 95.95 -32.91
CA ARG A 10 -47.91 94.84 -33.34
C ARG A 10 -46.88 94.44 -32.28
N VAL A 11 -46.22 95.43 -31.67
CA VAL A 11 -45.25 95.21 -30.59
C VAL A 11 -45.92 94.64 -29.33
N SER A 12 -47.16 95.05 -29.03
CA SER A 12 -47.93 94.48 -27.90
C SER A 12 -48.32 93.02 -28.14
N GLU A 13 -48.81 92.69 -29.34
CA GLU A 13 -49.15 91.31 -29.74
C GLU A 13 -47.90 90.41 -29.75
N GLU A 14 -46.78 90.91 -30.27
CA GLU A 14 -45.49 90.21 -30.28
C GLU A 14 -44.95 90.01 -28.85
N ARG A 15 -45.07 91.01 -27.97
CA ARG A 15 -44.71 90.90 -26.55
C ARG A 15 -45.55 89.85 -25.84
N ASP A 16 -46.86 89.81 -26.09
CA ASP A 16 -47.77 88.88 -25.43
C ASP A 16 -47.54 87.44 -25.95
N SER A 17 -47.25 87.28 -27.25
CA SER A 17 -46.80 86.02 -27.86
C SER A 17 -45.49 85.53 -27.24
N LEU A 18 -44.46 86.38 -27.19
CA LEU A 18 -43.17 86.07 -26.57
C LEU A 18 -43.32 85.74 -25.08
N ARG A 19 -44.27 86.38 -24.37
CA ARG A 19 -44.54 86.08 -22.96
C ARG A 19 -45.20 84.71 -22.79
N SER A 20 -46.12 84.34 -23.68
CA SER A 20 -46.72 83.00 -23.71
C SER A 20 -45.68 81.92 -24.04
N GLU A 21 -44.82 82.18 -25.03
CA GLU A 21 -43.71 81.30 -25.41
C GLU A 21 -42.70 81.15 -24.28
N ASN A 22 -42.31 82.24 -23.61
CA ASN A 22 -41.44 82.18 -22.42
C ASN A 22 -42.06 81.37 -21.28
N GLN A 23 -43.37 81.47 -21.07
CA GLN A 23 -44.05 80.67 -20.06
C GLN A 23 -44.09 79.19 -20.46
N SER A 24 -44.32 78.88 -21.74
CA SER A 24 -44.28 77.52 -22.26
C SER A 24 -42.87 76.91 -22.13
N LEU A 25 -41.83 77.66 -22.51
CA LEU A 25 -40.43 77.24 -22.36
C LEU A 25 -40.05 77.05 -20.89
N LYS A 26 -40.50 77.91 -19.98
CA LYS A 26 -40.29 77.71 -18.53
C LYS A 26 -40.91 76.41 -18.04
N ASN A 27 -42.16 76.12 -18.43
CA ASN A 27 -42.83 74.89 -18.07
C ASN A 27 -42.10 73.66 -18.66
N GLN A 28 -41.61 73.74 -19.91
CA GLN A 28 -40.81 72.66 -20.52
C GLN A 28 -39.47 72.46 -19.81
N VAL A 29 -38.80 73.53 -19.38
CA VAL A 29 -37.53 73.43 -18.61
C VAL A 29 -37.78 72.79 -17.24
N GLU A 30 -38.88 73.13 -16.56
CA GLU A 30 -39.28 72.48 -15.31
C GLU A 30 -39.59 70.99 -15.52
N GLU A 31 -40.32 70.64 -16.58
CA GLU A 31 -40.64 69.25 -16.94
C GLU A 31 -39.39 68.44 -17.28
N LEU A 32 -38.50 68.97 -18.12
CA LEU A 32 -37.21 68.35 -18.44
C LEU A 32 -36.33 68.21 -17.19
N GLY A 33 -36.37 69.20 -16.29
CA GLY A 33 -35.67 69.14 -15.00
C GLY A 33 -36.14 67.98 -14.13
N MET A 34 -37.47 67.76 -14.06
CA MET A 34 -38.05 66.62 -13.34
C MET A 34 -37.70 65.28 -13.98
N GLN A 35 -37.80 65.17 -15.32
CA GLN A 35 -37.43 63.95 -16.06
C GLN A 35 -35.95 63.60 -15.87
N LEU A 36 -35.07 64.60 -15.92
CA LEU A 36 -33.64 64.40 -15.74
C LEU A 36 -33.29 63.98 -14.31
N GLN A 37 -34.02 64.47 -13.31
CA GLN A 37 -33.88 64.00 -11.94
C GLN A 37 -34.33 62.55 -11.79
N THR A 38 -35.48 62.18 -12.36
CA THR A 38 -35.96 60.79 -12.36
C THR A 38 -34.97 59.85 -13.05
N TYR A 39 -34.39 60.27 -14.18
CA TYR A 39 -33.38 59.49 -14.89
C TYR A 39 -32.09 59.30 -14.08
N ARG A 40 -31.65 60.34 -13.35
CA ARG A 40 -30.50 60.25 -12.44
C ARG A 40 -30.75 59.28 -11.29
N ASP A 41 -31.93 59.35 -10.67
CA ASP A 41 -32.30 58.45 -9.57
C ASP A 41 -32.36 56.99 -10.05
N GLN A 42 -32.88 56.75 -11.26
CA GLN A 42 -32.87 55.44 -11.91
C GLN A 42 -31.45 54.93 -12.20
N GLN A 43 -30.55 55.78 -12.72
CA GLN A 43 -29.16 55.38 -12.94
C GLN A 43 -28.42 55.07 -11.64
N GLN A 44 -28.63 55.85 -10.58
CA GLN A 44 -28.04 55.58 -9.27
C GLN A 44 -28.56 54.26 -8.69
N HIS A 45 -29.87 54.01 -8.81
CA HIS A 45 -30.46 52.75 -8.38
C HIS A 45 -29.89 51.55 -9.17
N GLN A 46 -29.79 51.67 -10.49
CA GLN A 46 -29.21 50.62 -11.34
C GLN A 46 -27.74 50.36 -11.01
N ALA A 47 -26.94 51.41 -10.81
CA ALA A 47 -25.54 51.26 -10.41
C ALA A 47 -25.40 50.56 -9.04
N GLY A 48 -26.33 50.83 -8.11
CA GLY A 48 -26.41 50.13 -6.82
C GLY A 48 -26.73 48.64 -6.97
N ILE A 49 -27.65 48.29 -7.88
CA ILE A 49 -27.97 46.89 -8.21
C ILE A 49 -26.75 46.21 -8.83
N ASP A 50 -26.13 46.81 -9.84
CA ASP A 50 -24.99 46.23 -10.56
C ASP A 50 -23.81 45.96 -9.61
N SER A 51 -23.53 46.88 -8.69
CA SER A 51 -22.51 46.72 -7.64
C SER A 51 -22.83 45.56 -6.68
N THR A 52 -24.10 45.39 -6.32
CA THR A 52 -24.54 44.29 -5.44
C THR A 52 -24.38 42.95 -6.14
N VAL A 53 -24.83 42.85 -7.39
CA VAL A 53 -24.71 41.64 -8.22
C VAL A 53 -23.23 41.28 -8.45
N ASP A 54 -22.37 42.27 -8.67
CA ASP A 54 -20.92 42.08 -8.80
C ASP A 54 -20.32 41.45 -7.54
N GLN A 55 -20.69 41.97 -6.36
CA GLN A 55 -20.25 41.42 -5.08
C GLN A 55 -20.76 39.99 -4.85
N GLU A 56 -22.01 39.69 -5.18
CA GLU A 56 -22.58 38.34 -5.08
C GLU A 56 -21.84 37.34 -5.98
N ILE A 57 -21.58 37.70 -7.25
CA ILE A 57 -20.83 36.86 -8.19
C ILE A 57 -19.41 36.59 -7.66
N ARG A 58 -18.75 37.60 -7.10
CA ARG A 58 -17.42 37.43 -6.50
C ARG A 58 -17.45 36.43 -5.35
N LEU A 59 -18.43 36.54 -4.45
CA LEU A 59 -18.58 35.61 -3.33
C LEU A 59 -18.82 34.17 -3.79
N VAL A 60 -19.61 33.98 -4.85
CA VAL A 60 -19.82 32.66 -5.46
C VAL A 60 -18.51 32.11 -6.02
N ILE A 61 -17.74 32.89 -6.77
CA ILE A 61 -16.45 32.46 -7.32
C ILE A 61 -15.46 32.15 -6.19
N ASP A 62 -15.35 33.03 -5.19
CA ASP A 62 -14.45 32.85 -4.05
C ASP A 62 -14.85 31.63 -3.20
N SER A 63 -16.13 31.25 -3.15
CA SER A 63 -16.55 30.03 -2.46
C SER A 63 -15.92 28.75 -3.02
N TYR A 64 -15.56 28.74 -4.31
CA TYR A 64 -14.85 27.62 -4.94
C TYR A 64 -13.40 27.49 -4.46
N SER A 65 -12.79 28.53 -3.88
CA SER A 65 -11.42 28.44 -3.35
C SER A 65 -11.29 27.44 -2.20
N GLY A 66 -12.41 27.06 -1.57
CA GLY A 66 -12.47 25.99 -0.58
C GLY A 66 -12.29 24.59 -1.18
N LEU A 67 -12.39 24.43 -2.50
CA LEU A 67 -12.14 23.15 -3.18
C LEU A 67 -10.64 22.88 -3.38
N GLU A 68 -9.79 23.90 -3.47
CA GLU A 68 -8.34 23.75 -3.62
C GLU A 68 -7.71 22.83 -2.54
N PRO A 69 -7.96 23.06 -1.23
CA PRO A 69 -7.44 22.17 -0.19
C PRO A 69 -7.95 20.73 -0.29
N ILE A 70 -9.21 20.53 -0.72
CA ILE A 70 -9.80 19.20 -0.92
C ILE A 70 -9.09 18.49 -2.07
N ARG A 71 -8.89 19.19 -3.18
CA ARG A 71 -8.16 18.69 -4.35
C ARG A 71 -6.71 18.32 -4.01
N GLU A 72 -6.03 19.15 -3.22
CA GLU A 72 -4.66 18.87 -2.76
C GLU A 72 -4.61 17.64 -1.84
N SER A 73 -5.54 17.53 -0.90
CA SER A 73 -5.67 16.37 -0.02
C SER A 73 -5.92 15.07 -0.80
N LEU A 74 -6.77 15.13 -1.82
CA LEU A 74 -7.09 13.97 -2.65
C LEU A 74 -5.92 13.58 -3.57
N SER A 75 -5.21 14.55 -4.13
CA SER A 75 -3.97 14.30 -4.88
C SER A 75 -2.92 13.60 -3.99
N ALA A 76 -2.73 14.09 -2.76
CA ALA A 76 -1.83 13.48 -1.79
C ALA A 76 -2.28 12.06 -1.39
N SER A 77 -3.59 11.82 -1.29
CA SER A 77 -4.17 10.49 -1.06
C SER A 77 -3.85 9.53 -2.21
N SER A 78 -4.02 9.98 -3.46
CA SER A 78 -3.69 9.19 -4.66
C SER A 78 -2.20 8.82 -4.71
N GLU A 79 -1.30 9.75 -4.41
CA GLU A 79 0.14 9.47 -4.29
C GLU A 79 0.43 8.48 -3.14
N GLY A 80 -0.26 8.64 -2.02
CA GLY A 80 -0.20 7.70 -0.90
C GLY A 80 -0.60 6.28 -1.32
N MET A 81 -1.64 6.16 -2.13
CA MET A 81 -2.14 4.88 -2.63
C MET A 81 -1.15 4.20 -3.59
N GLN A 82 -0.51 4.97 -4.47
CA GLN A 82 0.56 4.46 -5.34
C GLN A 82 1.75 3.92 -4.53
N ARG A 83 2.16 4.62 -3.47
CA ARG A 83 3.20 4.12 -2.55
C ARG A 83 2.79 2.84 -1.83
N GLN A 84 1.51 2.71 -1.42
CA GLN A 84 1.02 1.47 -0.79
C GLN A 84 1.02 0.30 -1.78
N LYS A 85 0.72 0.55 -3.06
CA LYS A 85 0.79 -0.48 -4.11
C LYS A 85 2.20 -1.04 -4.26
N GLU A 86 3.22 -0.19 -4.34
CA GLU A 86 4.63 -0.63 -4.43
C GLU A 86 5.06 -1.45 -3.20
N ARG A 87 4.61 -1.04 -2.00
CA ARG A 87 4.88 -1.81 -0.77
C ARG A 87 4.24 -3.18 -0.77
N LEU A 88 3.04 -3.33 -1.33
CA LEU A 88 2.37 -4.63 -1.46
C LEU A 88 3.10 -5.56 -2.43
N GLU A 89 3.59 -5.05 -3.55
CA GLU A 89 4.39 -5.83 -4.51
C GLU A 89 5.62 -6.43 -3.81
N HIS A 90 6.36 -5.61 -3.05
CA HIS A 90 7.48 -6.10 -2.26
C HIS A 90 7.08 -7.11 -1.16
N THR A 91 5.90 -6.94 -0.56
CA THR A 91 5.40 -7.89 0.44
C THR A 91 5.14 -9.26 -0.20
N GLY A 92 4.67 -9.30 -1.46
CA GLY A 92 4.53 -10.53 -2.25
C GLY A 92 5.84 -11.31 -2.39
N GLU A 93 6.93 -10.63 -2.73
CA GLU A 93 8.27 -11.23 -2.85
C GLU A 93 8.75 -11.84 -1.53
N VAL A 94 8.54 -11.13 -0.42
CA VAL A 94 8.91 -11.60 0.93
C VAL A 94 8.13 -12.88 1.29
N TYR A 95 6.86 -13.00 0.88
CA TYR A 95 6.08 -14.22 1.12
C TYR A 95 6.59 -15.42 0.34
N GLU A 96 6.94 -15.25 -0.94
CA GLU A 96 7.51 -16.33 -1.75
C GLU A 96 8.81 -16.83 -1.13
N GLN A 97 9.70 -15.90 -0.73
CA GLN A 97 10.96 -16.23 -0.08
C GLN A 97 10.76 -16.93 1.28
N THR A 98 9.79 -16.46 2.07
CA THR A 98 9.47 -17.05 3.38
C THR A 98 8.93 -18.47 3.22
N SER A 99 8.00 -18.67 2.28
CA SER A 99 7.42 -19.98 1.98
C SER A 99 8.48 -20.97 1.50
N ALA A 100 9.38 -20.54 0.60
CA ALA A 100 10.49 -21.35 0.15
C ALA A 100 11.45 -21.73 1.30
N THR A 101 11.65 -20.82 2.26
CA THR A 101 12.50 -21.08 3.43
C THR A 101 11.87 -22.07 4.39
N LEU A 102 10.56 -21.95 4.68
CA LEU A 102 9.84 -22.92 5.50
C LEU A 102 9.80 -24.31 4.86
N ALA A 103 9.72 -24.39 3.52
CA ALA A 103 9.74 -25.65 2.79
C ALA A 103 11.10 -26.36 2.96
N ARG A 104 12.19 -25.59 2.86
CA ARG A 104 13.55 -26.09 3.12
C ARG A 104 13.70 -26.56 4.56
N ILE A 105 13.26 -25.77 5.54
CA ILE A 105 13.30 -26.16 6.96
C ILE A 105 12.60 -27.49 7.19
N THR A 106 11.40 -27.67 6.62
CA THR A 106 10.66 -28.94 6.75
C THR A 106 11.42 -30.12 6.15
N THR A 107 12.11 -29.89 5.02
CA THR A 107 12.96 -30.90 4.37
C THR A 107 14.17 -31.24 5.24
N ASP A 108 14.89 -30.23 5.73
CA ASP A 108 16.08 -30.39 6.58
C ASP A 108 15.72 -31.13 7.89
N LEU A 109 14.58 -30.81 8.50
CA LEU A 109 14.09 -31.50 9.71
C LEU A 109 13.80 -32.98 9.46
N ASN A 110 13.27 -33.32 8.28
CA ASN A 110 13.04 -34.70 7.91
C ASN A 110 14.37 -35.46 7.73
N GLU A 111 15.37 -34.84 7.11
CA GLU A 111 16.72 -35.42 6.99
C GLU A 111 17.39 -35.63 8.35
N ILE A 112 17.27 -34.67 9.27
CA ILE A 112 17.78 -34.82 10.64
C ILE A 112 17.06 -35.96 11.37
N SER A 113 15.73 -36.09 11.21
CA SER A 113 14.96 -37.18 11.81
C SER A 113 15.41 -38.56 11.30
N ILE A 114 15.67 -38.69 10.00
CA ILE A 114 16.22 -39.92 9.40
C ILE A 114 17.62 -40.22 9.97
N SER A 115 18.49 -39.23 10.05
CA SER A 115 19.85 -39.38 10.61
C SER A 115 19.82 -39.75 12.09
N ALA A 116 18.90 -39.19 12.88
CA ALA A 116 18.68 -39.54 14.28
C ALA A 116 18.23 -41.01 14.40
N GLY A 117 17.33 -41.47 13.54
CA GLY A 117 16.94 -42.88 13.45
C GLY A 117 18.12 -43.83 13.19
N ALA A 118 18.96 -43.52 12.21
CA ALA A 118 20.16 -44.31 11.92
C ALA A 118 21.18 -44.30 13.08
N SER A 119 21.27 -43.19 13.81
CA SER A 119 22.13 -43.06 14.99
C SER A 119 21.62 -43.91 16.15
N HIS A 120 20.31 -43.92 16.39
CA HIS A 120 19.65 -44.77 17.38
C HIS A 120 19.92 -46.26 17.12
N GLU A 121 19.78 -46.71 15.87
CA GLU A 121 20.11 -48.10 15.51
C GLU A 121 21.59 -48.45 15.77
N SER A 122 22.49 -47.51 15.52
CA SER A 122 23.93 -47.71 15.74
C SER A 122 24.28 -47.80 17.23
N VAL A 123 23.67 -46.95 18.06
CA VAL A 123 23.78 -47.00 19.52
C VAL A 123 23.19 -48.30 20.08
N SER A 124 22.04 -48.73 19.57
CA SER A 124 21.41 -50.00 19.94
C SER A 124 22.31 -51.20 19.65
N ARG A 125 22.98 -51.22 18.48
CA ARG A 125 24.00 -52.25 18.17
C ARG A 125 25.18 -52.22 19.13
N LEU A 126 25.70 -51.03 19.47
CA LEU A 126 26.82 -50.90 20.42
C LEU A 126 26.42 -51.41 21.82
N LYS A 127 25.21 -51.13 22.27
CA LYS A 127 24.67 -51.65 23.54
C LYS A 127 24.59 -53.19 23.53
N GLY A 128 24.22 -53.79 22.39
CA GLY A 128 24.27 -55.23 22.19
C GLY A 128 25.69 -55.80 22.30
N VAL A 129 26.66 -55.20 21.62
CA VAL A 129 28.07 -55.62 21.66
C VAL A 129 28.66 -55.46 23.07
N ALA A 130 28.35 -54.36 23.77
CA ALA A 130 28.80 -54.16 25.15
C ALA A 130 28.30 -55.26 26.08
N ASN A 131 27.02 -55.63 25.98
CA ASN A 131 26.45 -56.75 26.74
C ASN A 131 27.16 -58.09 26.46
N GLU A 132 27.47 -58.38 25.20
CA GLU A 132 28.22 -59.59 24.84
C GLU A 132 29.64 -59.58 25.46
N ILE A 133 30.34 -58.46 25.41
CA ILE A 133 31.67 -58.33 26.03
C ILE A 133 31.57 -58.51 27.54
N THR A 134 30.60 -57.90 28.20
CA THR A 134 30.35 -58.08 29.65
C THR A 134 30.17 -59.55 30.00
N GLN A 135 29.42 -60.31 29.18
CA GLN A 135 29.26 -61.75 29.35
C GLN A 135 30.60 -62.51 29.21
N PHE A 136 31.39 -62.21 28.19
CA PHE A 136 32.71 -62.83 27.99
C PHE A 136 33.69 -62.51 29.13
N VAL A 137 33.70 -61.27 29.61
CA VAL A 137 34.53 -60.84 30.75
C VAL A 137 34.14 -61.62 32.01
N GLY A 138 32.84 -61.84 32.24
CA GLY A 138 32.36 -62.72 33.31
C GLY A 138 32.88 -64.16 33.19
N ILE A 139 32.89 -64.73 31.98
CA ILE A 139 33.46 -66.07 31.72
C ILE A 139 34.97 -66.09 32.00
N ILE A 140 35.73 -65.11 31.52
CA ILE A 140 37.19 -65.04 31.72
C ILE A 140 37.54 -64.89 33.21
N THR A 141 36.74 -64.10 33.94
CA THR A 141 36.90 -63.91 35.39
C THR A 141 36.70 -65.25 36.11
N ASN A 142 35.63 -65.98 35.79
CA ASN A 142 35.38 -67.33 36.32
C ASN A 142 36.52 -68.31 35.99
N ILE A 143 37.03 -68.31 34.75
CA ILE A 143 38.16 -69.16 34.34
C ILE A 143 39.43 -68.79 35.12
N SER A 144 39.69 -67.51 35.31
CA SER A 144 40.86 -67.00 36.04
C SER A 144 40.80 -67.41 37.52
N GLU A 145 39.63 -67.31 38.16
CA GLU A 145 39.42 -67.77 39.54
C GLU A 145 39.60 -69.29 39.68
N GLN A 146 39.02 -70.08 38.76
CA GLN A 146 39.20 -71.53 38.74
C GLN A 146 40.66 -71.93 38.54
N THR A 147 41.37 -71.25 37.64
CA THR A 147 42.80 -71.49 37.36
C THR A 147 43.65 -71.12 38.57
N ASN A 148 43.34 -70.01 39.24
CA ASN A 148 44.00 -69.60 40.48
C ASN A 148 43.80 -70.63 41.61
N LEU A 149 42.59 -71.19 41.76
CA LEU A 149 42.31 -72.26 42.72
C LEU A 149 43.04 -73.57 42.37
N LEU A 150 43.07 -73.95 41.09
CA LEU A 150 43.82 -75.12 40.61
C LEU A 150 45.32 -74.99 40.87
N ALA A 151 45.89 -73.81 40.56
CA ALA A 151 47.29 -73.51 40.79
C ALA A 151 47.64 -73.51 42.29
N LEU A 152 46.74 -72.98 43.14
CA LEU A 152 46.90 -73.06 44.59
C LEU A 152 46.95 -74.51 45.08
N ASN A 153 46.03 -75.37 44.61
CA ASN A 153 46.04 -76.79 44.95
C ASN A 153 47.31 -77.50 44.48
N ALA A 154 47.80 -77.17 43.28
CA ALA A 154 49.05 -77.71 42.75
C ALA A 154 50.28 -77.26 43.57
N ALA A 155 50.32 -75.99 44.00
CA ALA A 155 51.39 -75.46 44.86
C ALA A 155 51.41 -76.17 46.22
N ILE A 156 50.24 -76.44 46.81
CA ILE A 156 50.11 -77.21 48.06
C ILE A 156 50.67 -78.63 47.88
N GLU A 157 50.30 -79.33 46.81
CA GLU A 157 50.77 -80.69 46.58
C GLU A 157 52.26 -80.76 46.22
N ALA A 158 52.77 -79.76 45.49
CA ALA A 158 54.20 -79.62 45.22
C ALA A 158 55.02 -79.40 46.49
N ALA A 159 54.52 -78.59 47.45
CA ALA A 159 55.14 -78.43 48.76
C ALA A 159 55.12 -79.74 49.57
N ARG A 160 54.06 -80.53 49.42
CA ARG A 160 53.90 -81.84 50.08
C ARG A 160 54.88 -82.90 49.57
N ALA A 161 55.26 -82.84 48.29
CA ALA A 161 56.26 -83.71 47.67
C ALA A 161 57.73 -83.37 48.05
N GLY A 162 57.95 -82.30 48.82
CA GLY A 162 59.28 -81.92 49.32
C GLY A 162 60.27 -81.55 48.20
N GLU A 163 61.51 -82.05 48.27
CA GLU A 163 62.57 -81.73 47.30
C GLU A 163 62.23 -82.15 45.86
N GLN A 164 61.46 -83.23 45.66
CA GLN A 164 61.04 -83.69 44.33
C GLN A 164 59.98 -82.78 43.68
N GLY A 165 59.28 -81.97 44.48
CA GLY A 165 58.21 -81.08 44.03
C GLY A 165 58.65 -79.64 43.72
N ARG A 166 59.91 -79.26 43.97
CA ARG A 166 60.37 -77.86 43.82
C ARG A 166 60.15 -77.28 42.43
N GLY A 167 60.37 -78.06 41.37
CA GLY A 167 60.11 -77.62 39.99
C GLY A 167 58.63 -77.36 39.72
N PHE A 168 57.74 -78.20 40.26
CA PHE A 168 56.29 -78.04 40.14
C PHE A 168 55.76 -76.87 40.97
N ALA A 169 56.35 -76.58 42.13
CA ALA A 169 55.98 -75.44 42.97
C ALA A 169 56.19 -74.11 42.24
N VAL A 170 57.35 -73.95 41.55
CA VAL A 170 57.64 -72.74 40.76
C VAL A 170 56.63 -72.55 39.62
N VAL A 171 56.28 -73.63 38.92
CA VAL A 171 55.27 -73.57 37.84
C VAL A 171 53.90 -73.23 38.40
N ALA A 172 53.50 -73.81 39.53
CA ALA A 172 52.21 -73.54 40.15
C ALA A 172 52.09 -72.07 40.61
N ASP A 173 53.14 -71.49 41.19
CA ASP A 173 53.16 -70.07 41.57
C ASP A 173 53.10 -69.15 40.33
N GLU A 174 53.78 -69.49 39.23
CA GLU A 174 53.72 -68.72 37.98
C GLU A 174 52.30 -68.77 37.37
N VAL A 175 51.67 -69.96 37.31
CA VAL A 175 50.28 -70.11 36.84
C VAL A 175 49.31 -69.31 37.70
N ARG A 176 49.52 -69.31 39.03
CA ARG A 176 48.71 -68.53 39.97
C ARG A 176 48.87 -67.02 39.73
N ALA A 177 50.10 -66.54 39.52
CA ALA A 177 50.36 -65.15 39.18
C ALA A 177 49.71 -64.76 37.84
N LEU A 178 49.77 -65.63 36.84
CA LEU A 178 49.14 -65.43 35.53
C LEU A 178 47.61 -65.33 35.65
N ALA A 179 47.00 -66.23 36.43
CA ALA A 179 45.56 -66.23 36.70
C ALA A 179 45.11 -64.94 37.41
N LYS A 180 45.89 -64.47 38.39
CA LYS A 180 45.61 -63.18 39.05
C LYS A 180 45.69 -62.01 38.07
N ARG A 181 46.73 -61.95 37.24
CA ARG A 181 46.87 -60.91 36.19
C ARG A 181 45.72 -60.95 35.18
N ALA A 182 45.25 -62.13 34.80
CA ALA A 182 44.11 -62.29 33.91
C ALA A 182 42.80 -61.77 34.55
N SER A 183 42.59 -62.01 35.84
CA SER A 183 41.45 -61.45 36.59
C SER A 183 41.53 -59.93 36.72
N GLU A 184 42.71 -59.38 37.04
CA GLU A 184 42.93 -57.93 37.11
C GLU A 184 42.64 -57.26 35.76
N ALA A 185 43.17 -57.82 34.66
CA ALA A 185 42.89 -57.33 33.31
C ALA A 185 41.40 -57.45 32.93
N SER A 186 40.72 -58.53 33.34
CA SER A 186 39.29 -58.70 33.11
C SER A 186 38.45 -57.63 33.84
N SER A 187 38.85 -57.29 35.06
CA SER A 187 38.21 -56.21 35.85
C SER A 187 38.39 -54.83 35.18
N GLU A 188 39.57 -54.54 34.64
CA GLU A 188 39.80 -53.31 33.87
C GLU A 188 38.91 -53.25 32.61
N ILE A 189 38.78 -54.37 31.88
CA ILE A 189 37.87 -54.45 30.72
C ILE A 189 36.42 -54.23 31.15
N ALA A 190 35.97 -54.84 32.25
CA ALA A 190 34.61 -54.64 32.78
C ALA A 190 34.31 -53.15 33.06
N ASN A 191 35.25 -52.44 33.67
CA ASN A 191 35.11 -51.01 33.95
C ASN A 191 35.01 -50.18 32.66
N LEU A 192 35.84 -50.48 31.66
CA LEU A 192 35.79 -49.80 30.35
C LEU A 192 34.46 -50.05 29.63
N VAL A 193 33.96 -51.28 29.66
CA VAL A 193 32.66 -51.62 29.05
C VAL A 193 31.52 -50.93 29.79
N GLY A 194 31.54 -50.87 31.12
CA GLY A 194 30.54 -50.12 31.90
C GLY A 194 30.54 -48.63 31.57
N GLN A 195 31.70 -48.03 31.28
CA GLN A 195 31.75 -46.65 30.79
C GLN A 195 31.14 -46.52 29.38
N ILE A 196 31.41 -47.46 28.47
CA ILE A 196 30.79 -47.48 27.13
C ILE A 196 29.27 -47.60 27.22
N GLU A 197 28.74 -48.45 28.10
CA GLU A 197 27.29 -48.60 28.33
C GLU A 197 26.66 -47.29 28.81
N LYS A 198 27.31 -46.59 29.73
CA LYS A 198 26.86 -45.28 30.20
C LYS A 198 26.87 -44.24 29.08
N ASP A 199 27.95 -44.15 28.33
CA ASP A 199 28.11 -43.17 27.24
C ASP A 199 27.10 -43.45 26.10
N THR A 200 26.82 -44.72 25.80
CA THR A 200 25.79 -45.10 24.82
C THR A 200 24.39 -44.76 25.30
N GLN A 201 24.06 -44.98 26.58
CA GLN A 201 22.78 -44.58 27.15
C GLN A 201 22.57 -43.05 27.09
N GLU A 202 23.56 -42.26 27.48
CA GLU A 202 23.49 -40.79 27.38
C GLU A 202 23.35 -40.31 25.93
N THR A 203 24.00 -41.02 24.98
CA THR A 203 23.89 -40.70 23.55
C THR A 203 22.49 -41.03 23.01
N ASP A 204 21.90 -42.14 23.44
CA ASP A 204 20.53 -42.54 23.06
C ASP A 204 19.49 -41.50 23.50
N GLU A 205 19.59 -41.02 24.73
CA GLU A 205 18.71 -39.97 25.27
C GLU A 205 18.79 -38.67 24.47
N LYS A 206 20.01 -38.26 24.08
CA LYS A 206 20.22 -37.08 23.22
C LYS A 206 19.64 -37.26 21.83
N ILE A 207 19.74 -38.46 21.25
CA ILE A 207 19.16 -38.78 19.95
C ILE A 207 17.63 -38.72 20.02
N SER A 208 17.01 -39.32 21.05
CA SER A 208 15.56 -39.24 21.28
C SER A 208 15.11 -37.79 21.43
N GLY A 209 15.80 -37.00 22.26
CA GLY A 209 15.48 -35.59 22.45
C GLY A 209 15.62 -34.76 21.17
N THR A 210 16.57 -35.11 20.29
CA THR A 210 16.73 -34.48 18.97
C THR A 210 15.53 -34.78 18.07
N ARG A 211 15.05 -36.03 18.07
CA ARG A 211 13.88 -36.44 17.29
C ARG A 211 12.61 -35.71 17.74
N ASP A 212 12.36 -35.64 19.05
CA ASP A 212 11.21 -34.92 19.59
C ASP A 212 11.25 -33.44 19.21
N LYS A 213 12.44 -32.82 19.26
CA LYS A 213 12.66 -31.44 18.81
C LYS A 213 12.34 -31.25 17.34
N CYS A 214 12.72 -32.21 16.49
CA CYS A 214 12.44 -32.14 15.06
C CYS A 214 10.95 -32.24 14.75
N GLU A 215 10.23 -33.11 15.47
CA GLU A 215 8.77 -33.25 15.33
C GLU A 215 8.05 -31.96 15.76
N GLN A 216 8.46 -31.36 16.89
CA GLN A 216 7.95 -30.06 17.32
C GLN A 216 8.19 -28.97 16.27
N LEU A 217 9.44 -28.83 15.81
CA LEU A 217 9.81 -27.81 14.81
C LEU A 217 9.08 -28.01 13.47
N SER A 218 8.80 -29.27 13.09
CA SER A 218 8.02 -29.57 11.88
C SER A 218 6.58 -29.08 12.02
N SER A 219 5.96 -29.33 13.17
CA SER A 219 4.61 -28.83 13.49
C SER A 219 4.54 -27.30 13.51
N GLU A 220 5.51 -26.64 14.15
CA GLU A 220 5.64 -25.18 14.17
C GLU A 220 5.86 -24.59 12.77
N SER A 221 6.62 -25.28 11.91
CA SER A 221 6.82 -24.89 10.51
C SER A 221 5.52 -24.98 9.71
N HIS A 222 4.70 -26.01 9.95
CA HIS A 222 3.38 -26.15 9.30
C HIS A 222 2.39 -25.06 9.73
N ALA A 223 2.37 -24.72 11.02
CA ALA A 223 1.56 -23.60 11.52
C ALA A 223 2.02 -22.27 10.89
N SER A 224 3.33 -22.06 10.80
CA SER A 224 3.92 -20.87 10.16
C SER A 224 3.54 -20.78 8.67
N PHE A 225 3.49 -21.91 7.96
CA PHE A 225 3.01 -21.95 6.57
C PHE A 225 1.56 -21.49 6.44
N ALA A 226 0.68 -21.94 7.33
CA ALA A 226 -0.73 -21.52 7.33
C ALA A 226 -0.84 -20.01 7.60
N ASP A 227 -0.06 -19.48 8.54
CA ASP A 227 -0.04 -18.06 8.85
C ASP A 227 0.43 -17.22 7.66
N VAL A 228 1.53 -17.62 7.01
CA VAL A 228 2.01 -16.97 5.77
C VAL A 228 0.92 -16.97 4.69
N GLY A 229 0.20 -18.08 4.53
CA GLY A 229 -0.93 -18.17 3.61
C GLY A 229 -2.05 -17.17 3.91
N ARG A 230 -2.40 -16.99 5.20
CA ARG A 230 -3.40 -15.98 5.61
C ARG A 230 -2.94 -14.55 5.31
N VAL A 231 -1.67 -14.24 5.54
CA VAL A 231 -1.18 -12.88 5.25
C VAL A 231 -1.11 -12.61 3.75
N LEU A 232 -0.86 -13.63 2.93
CA LEU A 232 -0.93 -13.52 1.47
C LEU A 232 -2.35 -13.20 0.99
N GLU A 233 -3.38 -13.83 1.59
CA GLU A 233 -4.78 -13.56 1.29
C GLU A 233 -5.14 -12.10 1.62
N VAL A 234 -4.79 -11.63 2.82
CA VAL A 234 -4.98 -10.23 3.23
C VAL A 234 -4.24 -9.27 2.30
N SER A 235 -3.01 -9.61 1.89
CA SER A 235 -2.22 -8.81 0.95
C SER A 235 -2.91 -8.66 -0.41
N LYS A 236 -3.52 -9.74 -0.90
CA LYS A 236 -4.28 -9.75 -2.16
C LYS A 236 -5.54 -8.88 -2.07
N ASP A 237 -6.26 -8.96 -0.96
CA ASP A 237 -7.44 -8.11 -0.71
C ASP A 237 -7.04 -6.64 -0.61
N MET A 238 -5.94 -6.34 0.09
CA MET A 238 -5.37 -4.99 0.14
C MET A 238 -4.99 -4.47 -1.25
N HIS A 239 -4.42 -5.31 -2.12
CA HIS A 239 -4.07 -4.93 -3.48
C HIS A 239 -5.30 -4.49 -4.29
N GLN A 240 -6.41 -5.21 -4.16
CA GLN A 240 -7.67 -4.86 -4.81
C GLN A 240 -8.22 -3.54 -4.29
N ILE A 241 -8.28 -3.36 -2.96
CA ILE A 241 -8.77 -2.13 -2.33
C ILE A 241 -7.91 -0.94 -2.74
N ILE A 242 -6.58 -1.05 -2.66
CA ILE A 242 -5.65 0.02 -3.03
C ILE A 242 -5.81 0.41 -4.49
N THR A 243 -5.94 -0.56 -5.40
CA THR A 243 -6.14 -0.29 -6.83
C THR A 243 -7.47 0.42 -7.10
N LEU A 244 -8.53 -0.02 -6.42
CA LEU A 244 -9.85 0.59 -6.51
C LEU A 244 -9.83 2.02 -5.96
N THR A 245 -9.34 2.23 -4.73
CA THR A 245 -9.29 3.55 -4.10
C THR A 245 -8.38 4.52 -4.86
N ALA A 246 -7.26 4.06 -5.42
CA ALA A 246 -6.41 4.89 -6.27
C ALA A 246 -7.16 5.36 -7.52
N SER A 247 -7.93 4.47 -8.14
CA SER A 247 -8.67 4.79 -9.36
C SER A 247 -9.83 5.75 -9.09
N VAL A 248 -10.62 5.49 -8.03
CA VAL A 248 -11.71 6.37 -7.60
C VAL A 248 -11.17 7.75 -7.21
N GLY A 249 -10.14 7.80 -6.35
CA GLY A 249 -9.53 9.07 -5.93
C GLY A 249 -8.94 9.87 -7.09
N PHE A 250 -8.42 9.21 -8.11
CA PHE A 250 -8.00 9.88 -9.35
C PHE A 250 -9.18 10.55 -10.06
N ILE A 251 -10.30 9.82 -10.26
CA ILE A 251 -11.49 10.36 -10.93
C ILE A 251 -12.12 11.51 -10.12
N GLU A 252 -12.20 11.38 -8.79
CA GLU A 252 -12.65 12.46 -7.91
C GLU A 252 -11.72 13.69 -8.03
N THR A 253 -10.42 13.49 -8.18
CA THR A 253 -9.46 14.60 -8.39
C THR A 253 -9.73 15.32 -9.71
N VAL A 254 -10.00 14.56 -10.78
CA VAL A 254 -10.38 15.11 -12.09
C VAL A 254 -11.65 15.95 -11.99
N LYS A 255 -12.67 15.48 -11.27
CA LYS A 255 -13.91 16.26 -11.07
C LYS A 255 -13.62 17.59 -10.38
N LEU A 256 -12.81 17.59 -9.32
CA LEU A 256 -12.41 18.81 -8.60
C LEU A 256 -11.53 19.73 -9.45
N ASP A 257 -10.60 19.19 -10.24
CA ASP A 257 -9.77 19.96 -11.18
C ASP A 257 -10.65 20.78 -12.13
N HIS A 258 -11.73 20.18 -12.66
CA HIS A 258 -12.66 20.85 -13.57
C HIS A 258 -13.54 21.90 -12.88
N LEU A 259 -13.95 21.67 -11.63
CA LEU A 259 -14.69 22.68 -10.86
C LEU A 259 -13.81 23.90 -10.58
N VAL A 260 -12.55 23.67 -10.16
CA VAL A 260 -11.56 24.72 -9.95
C VAL A 260 -11.23 25.45 -11.25
N TRP A 261 -11.08 24.72 -12.35
CA TRP A 261 -10.83 25.30 -13.68
C TRP A 261 -11.98 26.21 -14.12
N LYS A 262 -13.24 25.78 -13.95
CA LYS A 262 -14.43 26.60 -14.24
C LYS A 262 -14.50 27.84 -13.36
N ALA A 263 -14.21 27.72 -12.06
CA ALA A 263 -14.19 28.87 -11.15
C ALA A 263 -13.15 29.92 -11.59
N ARG A 264 -11.96 29.48 -12.04
CA ARG A 264 -10.94 30.36 -12.61
C ARG A 264 -11.44 31.03 -13.90
N LEU A 265 -12.03 30.27 -14.82
CA LEU A 265 -12.63 30.80 -16.04
C LEU A 265 -13.66 31.91 -15.73
N TYR A 266 -14.60 31.68 -14.81
CA TYR A 266 -15.57 32.70 -14.41
C TYR A 266 -14.92 33.91 -13.72
N SER A 267 -13.82 33.72 -12.97
CA SER A 267 -13.04 34.83 -12.40
C SER A 267 -12.47 35.77 -13.46
N HIS A 268 -12.00 35.22 -14.59
CA HIS A 268 -11.54 35.99 -15.74
C HIS A 268 -12.66 36.84 -16.35
N PHE A 269 -13.86 36.27 -16.49
CA PHE A 269 -15.05 37.00 -16.97
C PHE A 269 -15.50 38.10 -16.01
N HIS A 270 -15.59 37.80 -14.71
CA HIS A 270 -15.98 38.77 -13.69
C HIS A 270 -14.99 39.95 -13.62
N ARG A 271 -13.68 39.68 -13.70
CA ARG A 271 -12.64 40.73 -13.70
C ARG A 271 -12.45 41.41 -15.06
N SER A 272 -13.22 41.03 -16.09
CA SER A 272 -13.05 41.48 -17.48
C SER A 272 -11.61 41.34 -17.99
N ARG A 273 -10.91 40.26 -17.58
CA ARG A 273 -9.54 39.93 -17.98
C ARG A 273 -9.55 38.62 -18.77
N TYR A 274 -9.68 38.72 -20.08
CA TYR A 274 -9.82 37.57 -20.97
C TYR A 274 -8.45 37.07 -21.46
N ASP A 275 -7.82 36.17 -20.70
CA ASP A 275 -6.57 35.53 -21.09
C ASP A 275 -6.79 34.02 -21.25
N SER A 276 -6.84 33.56 -22.51
CA SER A 276 -7.02 32.15 -22.84
C SER A 276 -5.82 31.27 -22.50
N HIS A 277 -4.63 31.85 -22.30
CA HIS A 277 -3.41 31.11 -21.94
C HIS A 277 -3.26 30.92 -20.42
N ALA A 278 -4.09 31.60 -19.62
CA ALA A 278 -4.08 31.49 -18.17
C ALA A 278 -4.80 30.23 -17.64
N ILE A 279 -5.44 29.47 -18.52
CA ILE A 279 -6.16 28.23 -18.19
C ILE A 279 -5.66 27.08 -19.06
N ASP A 280 -5.69 25.87 -18.52
CA ASP A 280 -5.23 24.68 -19.24
C ASP A 280 -6.18 24.31 -20.40
N SER A 281 -5.60 23.79 -21.48
CA SER A 281 -6.32 23.13 -22.58
C SER A 281 -6.63 21.67 -22.23
N ALA A 282 -7.49 21.03 -23.05
CA ALA A 282 -7.81 19.61 -22.87
C ALA A 282 -6.55 18.73 -22.91
N ASP A 283 -5.55 19.05 -23.73
CA ASP A 283 -4.36 18.21 -23.89
C ASP A 283 -3.27 18.50 -22.86
N SER A 284 -3.30 19.67 -22.22
CA SER A 284 -2.30 20.09 -21.23
C SER A 284 -2.75 19.87 -19.78
N CYS A 285 -4.03 19.56 -19.55
CA CYS A 285 -4.53 19.27 -18.21
C CYS A 285 -4.13 17.85 -17.77
N ARG A 286 -4.10 17.62 -16.45
CA ARG A 286 -3.78 16.31 -15.85
C ARG A 286 -4.63 15.17 -16.42
N PHE A 287 -5.92 15.43 -16.61
CA PHE A 287 -6.85 14.42 -17.13
C PHE A 287 -6.60 14.13 -18.61
N GLY A 288 -6.24 15.14 -19.41
CA GLY A 288 -5.84 15.00 -20.80
C GLY A 288 -4.67 14.05 -20.99
N HIS A 289 -3.59 14.27 -20.22
CA HIS A 289 -2.44 13.36 -20.24
C HIS A 289 -2.84 11.93 -19.90
N TRP A 290 -3.67 11.75 -18.86
CA TRP A 290 -4.15 10.42 -18.49
C TRP A 290 -5.02 9.78 -19.59
N LEU A 291 -5.90 10.53 -20.25
CA LEU A 291 -6.74 10.04 -21.34
C LEU A 291 -5.87 9.53 -22.50
N HIS A 292 -4.80 10.25 -22.86
CA HIS A 292 -3.90 9.85 -23.94
C HIS A 292 -3.04 8.63 -23.63
N ASP A 293 -2.58 8.51 -22.38
CA ASP A 293 -1.70 7.43 -21.94
C ASP A 293 -2.48 6.24 -21.37
N VAL A 294 -2.65 6.21 -20.04
CA VAL A 294 -3.17 5.07 -19.28
C VAL A 294 -4.64 4.80 -19.60
N GLY A 295 -5.43 5.87 -19.74
CA GLY A 295 -6.86 5.81 -20.01
C GLY A 295 -7.15 5.13 -21.34
N ARG A 296 -6.49 5.55 -22.41
CA ARG A 296 -6.65 4.97 -23.75
C ARG A 296 -6.16 3.52 -23.81
N ALA A 297 -5.03 3.21 -23.19
CA ALA A 297 -4.50 1.84 -23.15
C ALA A 297 -5.45 0.86 -22.46
N LYS A 298 -6.09 1.29 -21.36
CA LYS A 298 -6.94 0.42 -20.54
C LYS A 298 -8.42 0.41 -20.94
N TYR A 299 -8.94 1.54 -21.41
CA TYR A 299 -10.39 1.75 -21.58
C TYR A 299 -10.78 2.26 -22.98
N GLY A 300 -9.83 2.47 -23.89
CA GLY A 300 -10.07 3.07 -25.21
C GLY A 300 -11.10 2.34 -26.09
N GLY A 301 -11.31 1.05 -25.86
CA GLY A 301 -12.34 0.26 -26.56
C GLY A 301 -13.78 0.51 -26.09
N THR A 302 -13.98 1.18 -24.96
CA THR A 302 -15.32 1.35 -24.37
C THR A 302 -16.06 2.55 -24.96
N SER A 303 -17.39 2.46 -25.04
CA SER A 303 -18.23 3.58 -25.48
C SER A 303 -18.24 4.71 -24.44
N THR A 304 -18.18 4.38 -23.15
CA THR A 304 -18.09 5.36 -22.05
C THR A 304 -16.81 6.19 -22.13
N PHE A 305 -15.66 5.57 -22.38
CA PHE A 305 -14.38 6.30 -22.51
C PHE A 305 -14.41 7.33 -23.64
N ARG A 306 -14.94 6.97 -24.82
CA ARG A 306 -15.08 7.91 -25.94
C ARG A 306 -16.00 9.08 -25.61
N LYS A 307 -17.13 8.83 -24.91
CA LYS A 307 -18.04 9.89 -24.46
C LYS A 307 -17.36 10.85 -23.47
N ILE A 308 -16.54 10.33 -22.56
CA ILE A 308 -15.74 11.11 -21.61
C ILE A 308 -14.74 11.99 -22.36
N GLU A 309 -13.96 11.40 -23.27
CA GLU A 309 -12.96 12.12 -24.07
C GLU A 309 -13.60 13.25 -24.88
N ASP A 310 -14.72 12.97 -25.56
CA ASP A 310 -15.45 13.97 -26.35
C ASP A 310 -16.02 15.09 -25.48
N ALA A 311 -16.65 14.77 -24.34
CA ALA A 311 -17.22 15.75 -23.43
C ALA A 311 -16.12 16.62 -22.78
N HIS A 312 -15.02 16.00 -22.35
CA HIS A 312 -13.85 16.66 -21.81
C HIS A 312 -13.27 17.69 -22.78
N LYS A 313 -13.05 17.27 -24.03
CA LYS A 313 -12.55 18.17 -25.07
C LYS A 313 -13.50 19.35 -25.30
N ARG A 314 -14.82 19.09 -25.37
CA ARG A 314 -15.82 20.16 -25.53
C ARG A 314 -15.80 21.18 -24.38
N VAL A 315 -15.64 20.74 -23.13
CA VAL A 315 -15.54 21.66 -21.98
C VAL A 315 -14.41 22.66 -22.18
N HIS A 316 -13.19 22.19 -22.45
CA HIS A 316 -12.04 23.07 -22.63
C HIS A 316 -12.17 23.93 -23.90
N ASP A 317 -12.54 23.35 -25.03
CA ASP A 317 -12.66 24.07 -26.31
C ASP A 317 -13.69 25.22 -26.19
N GLN A 318 -14.84 24.99 -25.54
CA GLN A 318 -15.87 26.01 -25.35
C GLN A 318 -15.45 27.08 -24.34
N GLY A 319 -14.81 26.72 -23.22
CA GLY A 319 -14.34 27.72 -22.25
C GLY A 319 -13.24 28.62 -22.82
N ILE A 320 -12.32 28.07 -23.61
CA ILE A 320 -11.29 28.84 -24.33
C ILE A 320 -11.94 29.76 -25.38
N ALA A 321 -12.86 29.23 -26.19
CA ALA A 321 -13.60 30.03 -27.18
C ALA A 321 -14.41 31.18 -26.54
N ALA A 322 -14.92 30.96 -25.32
CA ALA A 322 -15.59 31.99 -24.55
C ALA A 322 -14.62 33.14 -24.20
N LEU A 323 -13.42 32.83 -23.68
CA LEU A 323 -12.40 33.85 -23.38
C LEU A 323 -11.96 34.59 -24.63
N GLU A 324 -11.73 33.89 -25.73
CA GLU A 324 -11.37 34.54 -27.00
C GLU A 324 -12.47 35.51 -27.48
N SER A 325 -13.74 35.09 -27.43
CA SER A 325 -14.87 35.94 -27.78
C SER A 325 -15.01 37.16 -26.86
N GLY A 326 -14.78 36.96 -25.55
CA GLY A 326 -14.74 38.02 -24.56
C GLY A 326 -13.62 39.04 -24.82
N SER A 327 -12.42 38.57 -25.20
CA SER A 327 -11.28 39.43 -25.55
C SER A 327 -11.54 40.33 -26.76
N ARG A 328 -12.39 39.86 -27.69
CA ARG A 328 -12.84 40.61 -28.88
C ARG A 328 -14.03 41.53 -28.59
N GLY A 329 -14.49 41.60 -27.34
CA GLY A 329 -15.64 42.40 -26.92
C GLY A 329 -17.00 41.80 -27.30
N ASN A 330 -17.03 40.58 -27.85
CA ASN A 330 -18.26 39.92 -28.26
C ASN A 330 -18.89 39.13 -27.11
N ARG A 331 -19.60 39.87 -26.24
CA ARG A 331 -20.18 39.32 -25.01
C ARG A 331 -21.29 38.31 -25.26
N SER A 332 -22.05 38.45 -26.35
CA SER A 332 -23.14 37.52 -26.71
C SER A 332 -22.59 36.14 -27.05
N ASP A 333 -21.59 36.08 -27.93
CA ASP A 333 -20.98 34.80 -28.33
C ASP A 333 -20.22 34.16 -27.17
N ALA A 334 -19.55 34.97 -26.34
CA ALA A 334 -18.90 34.47 -25.14
C ALA A 334 -19.89 33.80 -24.16
N ILE A 335 -21.08 34.37 -23.96
CA ILE A 335 -22.13 33.75 -23.15
C ILE A 335 -22.66 32.46 -23.80
N GLY A 336 -22.77 32.43 -25.13
CA GLY A 336 -23.14 31.22 -25.88
C GLY A 336 -22.17 30.08 -25.62
N HIS A 337 -20.86 30.35 -25.72
CA HIS A 337 -19.82 29.37 -25.43
C HIS A 337 -19.81 28.92 -23.96
N LEU A 338 -20.02 29.82 -22.99
CA LEU A 338 -20.14 29.44 -21.58
C LEU A 338 -21.31 28.48 -21.32
N LYS A 339 -22.47 28.71 -21.96
CA LYS A 339 -23.62 27.80 -21.83
C LYS A 339 -23.34 26.40 -22.37
N GLU A 340 -22.68 26.31 -23.51
CA GLU A 340 -22.29 25.02 -24.11
C GLU A 340 -21.23 24.30 -23.26
N MET A 341 -20.29 25.06 -22.69
CA MET A 341 -19.30 24.56 -21.74
C MET A 341 -19.96 23.98 -20.48
N GLU A 342 -20.94 24.67 -19.89
CA GLU A 342 -21.70 24.17 -18.73
C GLU A 342 -22.45 22.87 -19.07
N ALA A 343 -23.17 22.85 -20.19
CA ALA A 343 -23.89 21.65 -20.63
C ALA A 343 -22.94 20.46 -20.87
N SER A 344 -21.79 20.69 -21.48
CA SER A 344 -20.75 19.67 -21.68
C SER A 344 -20.11 19.23 -20.35
N SER A 345 -19.95 20.16 -19.41
CA SER A 345 -19.44 19.88 -18.06
C SER A 345 -20.38 18.96 -17.30
N ASP A 346 -21.70 19.21 -17.35
CA ASP A 346 -22.69 18.36 -16.69
C ASP A 346 -22.68 16.94 -17.27
N GLN A 347 -22.58 16.81 -18.60
CA GLN A 347 -22.41 15.51 -19.27
C GLN A 347 -21.13 14.80 -18.80
N LEU A 348 -20.00 15.51 -18.75
CA LEU A 348 -18.73 14.96 -18.31
C LEU A 348 -18.82 14.45 -16.87
N MET A 349 -19.40 15.23 -15.96
CA MET A 349 -19.57 14.81 -14.55
C MET A 349 -20.43 13.55 -14.42
N GLY A 350 -21.51 13.45 -15.22
CA GLY A 350 -22.32 12.24 -15.31
C GLY A 350 -21.51 11.05 -15.78
N TYR A 351 -20.80 11.18 -16.90
CA TYR A 351 -19.99 10.08 -17.45
C TYR A 351 -18.85 9.65 -16.52
N LEU A 352 -18.20 10.59 -15.83
CA LEU A 352 -17.17 10.27 -14.83
C LEU A 352 -17.77 9.52 -13.63
N THR A 353 -18.98 9.85 -13.21
CA THR A 353 -19.68 9.17 -12.11
C THR A 353 -20.13 7.76 -12.50
N ASP A 354 -20.63 7.57 -13.72
CA ASP A 354 -20.95 6.25 -14.26
C ASP A 354 -19.68 5.39 -14.41
N PHE A 355 -18.60 6.01 -14.89
CA PHE A 355 -17.31 5.34 -15.05
C PHE A 355 -16.75 4.88 -13.70
N GLU A 356 -16.78 5.74 -12.69
CA GLU A 356 -16.40 5.43 -11.30
C GLU A 356 -17.24 4.29 -10.71
N SER A 357 -18.57 4.35 -10.88
CA SER A 357 -19.48 3.32 -10.38
C SER A 357 -19.25 1.95 -11.02
N GLY A 358 -18.80 1.92 -12.28
CA GLY A 358 -18.40 0.69 -12.97
C GLY A 358 -17.02 0.15 -12.60
N MET A 359 -16.27 0.82 -11.70
CA MET A 359 -14.99 0.34 -11.19
C MET A 359 -15.13 -0.55 -9.95
N HIS A 360 -16.28 -0.49 -9.27
CA HIS A 360 -16.69 -1.40 -8.19
C HIS A 360 -17.22 -2.71 -8.78
#